data_AF-A0A1M6BWN1-F1
#
_entry.id   AF-A0A1M6BWN1-F1
#
_cell.length_a   1.000
_cell.length_b   1.000
_cell.length_c   1.000
_cell.angle_alpha   90.00
_cell.angle_beta   90.00
_cell.angle_gamma   90.00
#
_symmetry.space_group_name_H-M   'P 1'
#
loop_
_entity.id
_entity.type
_entity.pdbx_description
1 polymer ?
#
loop_
_entity_poly.entity_id
_entity_poly.type
_entity_poly.pdbx_seq_one_letter_code
_entity_poly.pdbx_strand_id
1 'polypeptide(L)' 'MNCGLCGKEIPADLGPGDGKSPCGSCRGGCRKIHCPYCGYANPAPGKFLRKMLQKNNEEKTDE' A
#
# COMPACT_ATOMS: atom_id res chain seq x y z
N MET A 1 0.23 -6.12 2.56
CA MET A 1 -0.79 -6.18 3.64
C MET A 1 -1.91 -7.11 3.23
N ASN A 2 -2.58 -7.84 4.12
CA ASN A 2 -3.68 -8.73 3.71
C ASN A 2 -4.98 -7.96 3.46
N CYS A 3 -5.73 -8.36 2.43
CA CYS A 3 -7.03 -7.78 2.14
C CYS A 3 -8.05 -8.19 3.21
N GLY A 4 -8.74 -7.22 3.80
CA GLY A 4 -9.77 -7.47 4.81
C GLY A 4 -11.05 -8.16 4.29
N LEU A 5 -11.20 -8.32 2.98
CA LEU A 5 -12.35 -9.00 2.36
C LEU A 5 -11.99 -10.40 1.86
N CYS A 6 -11.04 -10.51 0.93
CA CYS A 6 -10.71 -11.80 0.30
C CYS A 6 -9.51 -12.52 0.93
N GLY A 7 -8.86 -11.93 1.93
CA GLY A 7 -7.72 -12.51 2.65
C GLY A 7 -6.40 -12.56 1.88
N LYS A 8 -6.40 -12.29 0.56
CA LYS A 8 -5.18 -12.31 -0.27
C LYS A 8 -4.20 -11.21 0.13
N GLU A 9 -2.91 -11.49 0.02
CA GLU A 9 -1.85 -10.52 0.25
C GLU A 9 -1.83 -9.46 -0.85
N ILE A 10 -1.94 -8.18 -0.45
CA ILE A 10 -1.81 -7.02 -1.32
C ILE A 10 -0.32 -6.63 -1.39
N PRO A 11 0.27 -6.60 -2.60
CA PRO A 11 1.62 -6.14 -2.85
C PRO A 11 1.91 -4.77 -2.22
N ALA A 12 3.12 -4.59 -1.66
CA ALA A 12 3.49 -3.38 -0.93
C ALA A 12 3.72 -2.15 -1.83
N ASP A 13 4.02 -2.40 -3.11
CA ASP A 13 4.21 -1.40 -4.18
C ASP A 13 2.88 -0.80 -4.67
N LEU A 14 1.75 -1.47 -4.42
CA LEU A 14 0.42 -0.89 -4.62
C LEU A 14 0.14 0.17 -3.55
N GLY A 15 0.58 1.38 -3.83
CA GLY A 15 0.33 2.54 -2.99
C GLY A 15 -1.12 3.02 -3.00
N PRO A 16 -1.47 3.94 -2.08
CA PRO A 16 -2.71 4.69 -2.19
C PRO A 16 -2.56 5.72 -3.32
N GLY A 17 -3.11 5.39 -4.49
CA GLY A 17 -2.69 5.97 -5.76
C GLY A 17 -1.58 5.10 -6.35
N ASP A 18 -1.65 4.87 -7.65
CA ASP A 18 -1.09 3.83 -8.53
C ASP A 18 0.46 3.71 -8.54
N GLY A 19 1.09 3.90 -7.39
CA GLY A 19 2.53 3.85 -7.14
C GLY A 19 3.32 5.02 -7.73
N LYS A 20 2.83 5.64 -8.81
CA LYS A 20 3.61 6.55 -9.64
C LYS A 20 3.09 7.99 -9.68
N SER A 21 1.78 8.20 -9.57
CA SER A 21 1.17 9.55 -9.63
C SER A 21 -0.10 9.63 -8.79
N PRO A 22 -0.14 10.41 -7.68
CA PRO A 22 -1.42 10.69 -7.03
C PRO A 22 -2.27 11.59 -7.94
N CYS A 23 -3.57 11.30 -8.08
CA CYS A 23 -4.50 12.13 -8.86
C CYS A 23 -4.73 13.55 -8.28
N GLY A 24 -4.24 13.82 -7.06
CA GLY A 24 -4.34 15.12 -6.41
C GLY A 24 -5.73 15.47 -5.84
N SER A 25 -6.75 14.64 -6.05
CA SER A 25 -8.13 14.97 -5.70
C SER A 25 -8.44 14.97 -4.19
N CYS A 26 -7.61 14.30 -3.38
CA CYS A 26 -7.82 14.17 -1.94
C CYS A 26 -6.85 15.05 -1.15
N ARG A 27 -7.38 15.94 -0.28
CA ARG A 27 -6.57 16.68 0.71
C ARG A 27 -5.87 15.69 1.65
N GLY A 28 -4.55 15.57 1.50
CA GLY A 28 -3.71 14.65 2.27
C GLY A 28 -3.42 13.30 1.59
N GLY A 29 -3.74 13.15 0.30
CA GLY A 29 -3.48 11.95 -0.48
C GLY A 29 -4.57 10.89 -0.35
N CYS A 30 -4.53 9.88 -1.21
CA CYS A 30 -5.43 8.74 -1.11
C CYS A 30 -5.24 8.04 0.24
N ARG A 31 -6.35 7.66 0.88
CA ARG A 31 -6.35 6.97 2.18
C ARG A 31 -6.78 5.50 2.05
N LYS A 32 -6.91 5.02 0.81
CA LYS A 32 -7.34 3.66 0.48
C LYS A 32 -6.43 3.05 -0.57
N ILE A 33 -6.32 1.72 -0.53
CA ILE A 33 -5.62 0.88 -1.51
C ILE A 33 -6.65 -0.14 -2.01
N HIS A 34 -6.86 -0.20 -3.32
CA HIS A 34 -7.74 -1.21 -3.91
C HIS A 34 -7.02 -2.56 -4.03
N CYS A 35 -7.69 -3.62 -3.58
CA CYS A 35 -7.18 -4.98 -3.76
C CYS A 35 -7.22 -5.34 -5.26
N PRO A 36 -6.11 -5.77 -5.87
CA PRO A 36 -6.08 -6.10 -7.31
C PRO A 36 -6.87 -7.37 -7.63
N TYR A 37 -7.19 -8.19 -6.63
CA TYR A 37 -7.88 -9.48 -6.83
C TYR A 37 -9.40 -9.38 -6.71
N CYS A 38 -9.92 -8.51 -5.85
CA CYS A 38 -11.36 -8.40 -5.60
C CYS A 38 -11.91 -6.97 -5.64
N GLY A 39 -11.06 -5.96 -5.88
CA GLY A 39 -11.44 -4.55 -5.96
C GLY A 39 -11.74 -3.86 -4.63
N TYR A 40 -11.78 -4.61 -3.51
CA TYR A 40 -12.11 -4.05 -2.20
C TYR A 40 -11.16 -2.91 -1.80
N ALA A 41 -11.73 -1.82 -1.30
CA ALA A 41 -10.99 -0.63 -0.92
C ALA A 41 -10.50 -0.73 0.54
N ASN A 42 -9.27 -1.20 0.71
CA ASN A 42 -8.64 -1.39 2.02
C ASN A 42 -8.12 -0.04 2.56
N PRO A 43 -8.09 0.17 3.88
CA PRO A 43 -7.46 1.36 4.46
C PRO A 43 -5.96 1.38 4.16
N ALA A 44 -5.43 2.51 3.70
CA ALA A 44 -4.00 2.65 3.47
C ALA A 44 -3.24 2.70 4.81
N PRO A 45 -2.11 1.99 4.95
CA PRO A 45 -1.27 2.11 6.13
C PRO A 45 -0.76 3.55 6.26
N GLY A 46 -0.80 4.09 7.48
CA GLY A 46 -0.33 5.45 7.75
C GLY A 46 1.15 5.64 7.40
N LYS A 47 1.56 6.91 7.22
CA LYS A 47 2.93 7.29 6.77
C LYS A 47 4.05 6.64 7.59
N PHE A 48 3.85 6.46 8.89
CA PHE A 48 4.83 5.84 9.79
C PHE A 48 5.02 4.33 9.52
N LEU A 49 3.93 3.59 9.33
CA LEU A 49 4.01 2.17 8.97
C LEU A 49 4.64 1.98 7.59
N ARG A 50 4.34 2.87 6.63
CA ARG A 50 4.94 2.83 5.29
C ARG A 50 6.47 2.90 5.33
N LYS A 51 7.03 3.78 6.17
CA LYS A 51 8.49 3.96 6.31
C LYS A 51 9.17 2.75 6.98
N MET A 52 8.50 2.10 7.94
CA MET A 52 9.00 0.87 8.56
C MET A 52 8.93 -0.33 7.61
N LEU A 53 7.85 -0.45 6.83
CA LEU A 53 7.68 -1.51 5.81
C LEU A 53 8.68 -1.39 4.65
N GLN A 54 9.07 -0.17 4.25
CA GLN A 54 10.14 0.03 3.27
C GLN A 54 11.50 -0.39 3.83
N LYS A 55 11.83 0.00 5.07
CA LYS A 55 13.12 -0.29 5.70
C LYS A 55 13.38 -1.81 5.86
N ASN A 56 12.34 -2.58 6.15
CA ASN A 56 12.45 -4.05 6.29
C ASN A 56 12.65 -4.80 4.96
N ASN A 57 12.44 -4.16 3.81
CA ASN A 57 12.71 -4.77 2.50
C ASN A 57 14.13 -4.50 1.97
N GLU A 58 14.84 -3.50 2.52
CA GLU A 58 16.23 -3.20 2.16
C GLU A 58 17.25 -4.09 2.92
N GLU A 59 16.88 -4.69 4.05
CA GLU A 59 17.75 -5.60 4.82
C GLU A 59 17.88 -7.03 4.25
N LYS A 60 17.41 -7.28 3.03
CA LYS A 60 17.53 -8.59 2.33
C LYS A 60 18.34 -8.51 1.04
N THR A 61 19.40 -7.72 1.01
CA THR A 61 20.40 -7.78 -0.06
C THR A 61 21.77 -7.44 0.53
N ASP A 62 22.38 -8.42 1.18
CA ASP A 62 23.83 -8.49 1.38
C ASP A 62 24.15 -10.00 1.57
N GLU A 63 24.36 -10.69 0.44
CA GLU A 63 25.12 -11.96 0.36
C GLU A 63 26.29 -11.73 -0.61
#